data_AF-A0A4D4ML83-F1
#
_entry.id   AF-A0A4D4ML83-F1
#
_cell.length_a   1.000
_cell.length_b   1.000
_cell.length_c   1.000
_cell.angle_alpha   90.00
_cell.angle_beta   90.00
_cell.angle_gamma   90.00
#
_symmetry.space_group_name_H-M   'P 1'
#
loop_
_entity.id
_entity.type
_entity.pdbx_description
1 polymer ?
#
loop_
_entity_poly.entity_id
_entity_poly.type
_entity_poly.pdbx_seq_one_letter_code
_entity_poly.pdbx_strand_id
1 'polypeptide(L)'
;MSRQVFLYDPPDRFVAGTVGLPGRRTFFLQASSGPRVTSVALEKTQVAALAERMDELLDEVVRRSGGSAPVPAMAPTEISDNAPSRLPWRRSSGSAPWRWPGTVTSSA
;
A
#
# COMPACT_ATOMS: atom_id res chain seq x y z
N MET A 1 11.25 9.69 15.17
CA MET A 1 10.93 8.49 14.36
C MET A 1 11.94 8.42 13.23
N SER A 2 12.73 7.35 13.16
CA SER A 2 13.71 7.12 12.09
C SER A 2 12.99 6.83 10.77
N ARG A 3 13.37 7.54 9.70
CA ARG A 3 12.84 7.31 8.35
C ARG A 3 13.21 5.90 7.90
N GLN A 4 12.21 5.05 7.67
CA GLN A 4 12.40 3.74 7.03
C GLN A 4 12.14 3.87 5.53
N VAL A 5 12.97 3.22 4.71
CA VAL A 5 12.86 3.21 3.25
C VAL A 5 12.79 1.76 2.78
N PHE A 6 11.77 1.44 1.98
CA PHE A 6 11.60 0.14 1.35
C PHE A 6 11.71 0.30 -0.17
N LEU A 7 12.76 -0.26 -0.76
CA LEU A 7 12.99 -0.20 -2.20
C LEU A 7 12.39 -1.42 -2.92
N TYR A 8 11.62 -1.15 -3.97
CA TYR A 8 11.04 -2.08 -4.95
C TYR A 8 11.15 -1.46 -6.34
N ASP A 9 11.71 -2.16 -7.33
CA ASP A 9 11.95 -1.61 -8.67
C ASP A 9 12.02 -2.72 -9.75
N PRO A 10 10.91 -3.03 -10.45
CA PRO A 10 9.52 -2.78 -10.06
C PRO A 10 9.02 -3.81 -9.03
N PRO A 11 8.00 -3.49 -8.23
CA PRO A 11 7.29 -4.49 -7.44
C PRO A 11 6.44 -5.42 -8.32
N ASP A 12 6.24 -6.67 -7.88
CA ASP A 12 5.26 -7.60 -8.46
C ASP A 12 3.82 -7.14 -8.19
N ARG A 13 3.61 -6.44 -7.07
CA ARG A 13 2.30 -5.92 -6.65
C ARG A 13 2.47 -4.69 -5.77
N PHE A 14 1.68 -3.65 -6.02
CA PHE A 14 1.59 -2.44 -5.20
C PHE A 14 0.12 -2.04 -5.04
N VAL A 15 -0.44 -2.19 -3.84
CA VAL A 15 -1.89 -2.04 -3.61
C VAL A 15 -2.21 -1.37 -2.28
N ALA A 16 -3.23 -0.52 -2.28
CA ALA A 16 -3.89 -0.04 -1.07
C ALA A 16 -5.13 -0.91 -0.79
N GLY A 17 -5.11 -1.64 0.33
CA GLY A 17 -6.19 -2.54 0.74
C GLY A 17 -6.83 -2.13 2.06
N THR A 18 -8.00 -2.70 2.37
CA THR A 18 -8.67 -2.50 3.66
C THR A 18 -9.12 -3.82 4.26
N VAL A 19 -9.06 -3.93 5.58
CA VAL A 19 -9.51 -5.11 6.33
C VAL A 19 -10.43 -4.67 7.47
N GLY A 20 -11.48 -5.45 7.72
CA GLY A 20 -12.41 -5.22 8.82
C GLY A 20 -13.82 -4.85 8.36
N LEU A 21 -14.72 -4.74 9.34
CA LEU A 21 -16.11 -4.40 9.10
C LEU A 21 -16.27 -2.93 8.68
N PRO A 22 -17.33 -2.58 7.93
CA PRO A 22 -17.72 -1.18 7.76
C PRO A 22 -17.78 -0.45 9.11
N GLY A 23 -17.20 0.75 9.19
CA GLY A 23 -17.07 1.53 10.43
C GLY A 23 -15.87 1.17 11.32
N ARG A 24 -15.18 0.05 11.07
CA ARG A 24 -13.96 -0.37 11.79
C ARG A 24 -12.90 -0.92 10.81
N ARG A 25 -12.67 -0.19 9.72
CA ARG A 25 -11.69 -0.58 8.69
C ARG A 25 -10.30 -0.11 9.06
N THR A 26 -9.32 -0.98 8.92
CA THR A 26 -7.90 -0.62 8.91
C THR A 26 -7.42 -0.61 7.46
N PHE A 27 -6.64 0.41 7.07
CA PHE A 27 -6.11 0.53 5.73
C PHE A 27 -4.64 0.11 5.73
N PHE A 28 -4.21 -0.52 4.63
CA PHE A 28 -2.84 -0.96 4.45
C PHE A 28 -2.34 -0.62 3.05
N LEU A 29 -1.12 -0.15 2.96
CA LEU A 29 -0.37 -0.11 1.70
C LEU A 29 0.59 -1.30 1.67
N GLN A 30 0.51 -2.10 0.62
CA GLN A 30 1.32 -3.30 0.44
C GLN A 30 2.16 -3.21 -0.83
N ALA A 31 3.43 -3.62 -0.72
CA ALA A 31 4.32 -3.84 -1.83
C ALA A 31 4.90 -5.26 -1.74
N SER A 32 4.97 -5.99 -2.85
CA SER A 32 5.59 -7.32 -2.89
C SER A 32 6.55 -7.51 -4.06
N SER A 33 7.56 -8.35 -3.86
CA SER A 33 8.48 -8.85 -4.89
C SER A 33 8.98 -10.24 -4.46
N GLY A 34 8.66 -11.25 -5.26
CA GLY A 34 8.82 -12.67 -4.96
C GLY A 34 8.27 -13.02 -3.57
N PRO A 35 9.09 -13.56 -2.64
CA PRO A 35 8.66 -13.90 -1.30
C PRO A 35 8.54 -12.68 -0.35
N ARG A 36 9.04 -11.50 -0.75
CA ARG A 36 9.09 -10.32 0.11
C ARG A 36 7.77 -9.55 0.04
N VAL A 37 7.15 -9.31 1.18
CA VAL A 37 5.96 -8.45 1.31
C VAL A 37 6.20 -7.42 2.41
N THR A 38 6.04 -6.13 2.08
CA THR A 38 6.01 -5.04 3.06
C THR A 38 4.58 -4.56 3.19
N SER A 39 4.11 -4.31 4.41
CA SER A 39 2.77 -3.77 4.69
C SER A 39 2.87 -2.63 5.68
N VAL A 40 2.27 -1.49 5.35
CA VAL A 40 2.23 -0.28 6.19
C VAL A 40 0.79 0.02 6.53
N ALA A 41 0.48 0.12 7.83
CA ALA A 41 -0.84 0.55 8.29
C ALA A 41 -0.99 2.06 8.08
N LEU A 42 -2.16 2.47 7.60
CA LEU A 42 -2.47 3.85 7.25
C LEU A 42 -3.86 4.24 7.75
N GLU A 43 -4.06 5.53 7.93
CA GLU A 43 -5.40 6.11 8.10
C GLU A 43 -6.09 6.31 6.75
N LYS A 44 -7.44 6.34 6.75
CA LYS A 44 -8.22 6.59 5.52
C LYS A 44 -7.79 7.86 4.80
N THR A 45 -7.57 8.94 5.56
CA THR A 45 -7.17 10.25 5.03
C THR A 45 -5.79 10.20 4.38
N GLN A 46 -4.87 9.38 4.91
CA GLN A 46 -3.53 9.21 4.33
C GLN A 46 -3.57 8.43 3.02
N VAL A 47 -4.45 7.43 2.91
CA VAL A 47 -4.66 6.71 1.64
C VAL A 47 -5.23 7.65 0.57
N ALA A 48 -6.20 8.50 0.93
CA ALA A 48 -6.76 9.49 0.02
C ALA A 48 -5.69 10.48 -0.47
N ALA A 49 -4.93 11.07 0.47
CA ALA A 49 -3.84 11.99 0.13
C ALA A 49 -2.74 11.32 -0.70
N LEU A 50 -2.46 10.03 -0.49
CA LEU A 50 -1.51 9.29 -1.31
C LEU A 50 -2.01 9.15 -2.75
N ALA A 51 -3.30 8.82 -2.95
CA ALA A 51 -3.88 8.70 -4.28
C ALA A 51 -3.79 10.02 -5.04
N GLU A 52 -4.23 11.12 -4.43
CA GLU A 52 -4.15 12.47 -5.01
C GLU A 52 -2.71 12.83 -5.40
N ARG A 53 -1.74 12.56 -4.50
CA ARG A 53 -0.32 12.82 -4.75
C ARG A 53 0.25 11.96 -5.89
N MET A 54 -0.24 10.74 -6.07
CA MET A 54 0.18 9.87 -7.19
C MET A 54 -0.36 10.41 -8.51
N ASP A 55 -1.60 10.87 -8.56
CA ASP A 55 -2.18 11.49 -9.75
C ASP A 55 -1.39 12.74 -10.17
N GLU A 56 -1.12 13.63 -9.21
CA GLU A 56 -0.27 14.82 -9.44
C GLU A 56 1.13 14.46 -9.95
N LEU A 57 1.73 13.40 -9.42
CA LEU A 57 3.05 12.93 -9.83
C LEU A 57 3.02 12.41 -11.27
N LEU A 58 1.99 11.66 -11.64
CA LEU A 58 1.83 11.09 -12.98
C LEU A 58 1.60 12.21 -14.01
N ASP A 59 0.77 13.19 -13.70
CA ASP A 59 0.56 14.38 -14.54
C ASP A 59 1.87 15.14 -14.77
N GLU A 60 2.66 15.30 -13.71
CA GLU A 60 3.97 15.94 -13.79
C GLU A 60 4.96 15.16 -14.66
N VAL A 61 4.94 13.82 -14.60
CA VAL A 61 5.75 12.95 -15.47
C VAL A 61 5.35 13.13 -16.94
N VAL A 62 4.05 13.19 -17.25
CA VAL A 62 3.56 13.45 -18.62
C VAL A 62 4.01 14.82 -19.09
N ARG A 63 3.83 15.85 -18.26
CA ARG A 63 4.22 17.23 -18.58
C ARG A 63 5.72 17.35 -18.88
N ARG A 64 6.58 16.74 -18.04
CA ARG A 64 8.04 16.79 -18.21
C ARG A 64 8.56 15.97 -19.40
N SER A 65 7.88 14.88 -19.73
CA SER A 65 8.23 14.04 -20.88
C SER A 65 7.75 14.59 -22.22
N GLY A 66 7.08 15.74 -22.23
CA GLY A 66 6.46 16.29 -23.44
C GLY A 66 5.37 15.39 -24.02
N GLY A 67 4.70 14.60 -23.17
CA GLY A 67 3.68 13.62 -23.58
C GLY A 67 4.22 12.29 -24.09
N SER A 68 5.53 12.04 -24.02
CA SER A 68 6.12 10.77 -24.46
C SER A 68 6.14 9.67 -23.39
N ALA A 69 5.84 9.99 -22.12
CA ALA A 69 5.80 8.98 -21.07
C ALA A 69 4.62 8.00 -21.29
N PRO A 70 4.80 6.71 -20.99
CA PRO A 70 3.75 5.69 -21.14
C PRO A 70 2.73 5.73 -19.98
N VAL A 71 2.17 6.91 -19.71
CA VAL A 71 1.15 7.12 -18.68
C VAL A 71 -0.19 7.32 -19.38
N PRO A 72 -1.14 6.40 -19.22
CA PRO A 72 -2.45 6.53 -19.84
C PRO A 72 -3.27 7.63 -19.15
N ALA A 73 -4.16 8.30 -19.88
CA ALA A 73 -5.06 9.31 -19.33
C ALA A 73 -6.06 8.74 -18.29
N MET A 74 -6.28 7.43 -18.31
CA MET A 74 -7.11 6.73 -17.34
C MET A 74 -6.54 5.33 -17.10
N ALA A 75 -6.58 4.86 -15.86
CA ALA A 75 -6.08 3.52 -15.54
C ALA A 75 -6.88 2.44 -16.30
N PRO A 76 -6.22 1.55 -17.07
CA PRO A 76 -6.91 0.45 -17.74
C PRO A 76 -7.58 -0.50 -16.73
N THR A 77 -8.80 -0.95 -17.04
CA THR A 77 -9.52 -1.90 -16.18
C THR A 77 -8.77 -3.23 -16.04
N GLU A 78 -7.98 -3.62 -17.05
CA GLU A 78 -7.19 -4.85 -17.08
C GLU A 78 -6.12 -4.94 -16.00
N ILE A 79 -5.60 -3.79 -15.53
CA ILE A 79 -4.60 -3.73 -14.46
C ILE A 79 -5.23 -3.48 -13.08
N SER A 80 -6.57 -3.43 -12.99
CA SER A 80 -7.27 -3.22 -11.72
C SER A 80 -7.14 -4.45 -10.83
N ASP A 81 -6.40 -4.29 -9.74
CA ASP A 81 -6.16 -5.36 -8.78
C ASP A 81 -7.05 -5.22 -7.55
N ASN A 82 -8.17 -5.95 -7.59
CA ASN A 82 -9.13 -6.08 -6.48
C ASN A 82 -8.93 -7.38 -5.68
N ALA A 83 -7.84 -8.11 -5.92
CA ALA A 83 -7.58 -9.34 -5.21
C ALA A 83 -7.31 -9.04 -3.71
N PRO A 84 -7.64 -9.97 -2.81
CA PRO A 84 -7.40 -9.78 -1.39
C PRO A 84 -5.94 -9.43 -1.08
N SER A 85 -5.74 -8.56 -0.08
CA SER A 85 -4.41 -8.28 0.48
C SER A 85 -3.71 -9.56 0.93
N ARG A 86 -2.42 -9.71 0.60
CA ARG A 86 -1.65 -10.89 1.00
C ARG A 86 -1.44 -10.88 2.53
N LEU A 87 -1.65 -12.05 3.13
CA LEU A 87 -1.17 -12.37 4.48
C LEU A 87 0.36 -12.55 4.44
N PRO A 88 1.09 -12.39 5.57
CA PRO A 88 0.59 -12.05 6.88
C PRO A 88 0.73 -10.55 7.12
N TRP A 89 -0.36 -9.86 7.44
CA TRP A 89 -0.20 -8.81 8.44
C TRP A 89 0.35 -9.56 9.66
N ARG A 90 1.64 -9.38 9.99
CA ARG A 90 2.34 -10.31 10.88
C ARG A 90 1.73 -10.29 12.28
N ARG A 91 1.14 -11.43 12.67
CA ARG A 91 0.88 -11.89 14.04
C ARG A 91 2.20 -12.30 14.68
N SER A 92 2.66 -11.61 15.73
CA SER A 92 3.49 -12.28 16.75
C SER A 92 2.58 -13.19 17.59
N SER A 93 3.09 -14.37 17.95
CA SER A 93 2.39 -15.59 18.36
C SER A 93 1.37 -15.51 19.53
N GLY A 94 0.23 -16.23 19.37
CA GLY A 94 -0.79 -16.62 20.39
C GLY A 94 -1.81 -15.51 20.71
N SER A 95 -3.15 -15.61 20.69
CA SER A 95 -4.19 -16.65 20.69
C SER A 95 -5.53 -15.97 20.29
N ALA A 96 -6.39 -16.63 19.51
CA ALA A 96 -7.84 -16.35 19.31
C ALA A 96 -8.31 -14.97 18.73
N PRO A 97 -9.58 -14.84 18.29
CA PRO A 97 -9.93 -14.13 17.05
C PRO A 97 -10.29 -12.64 17.30
N TRP A 98 -9.47 -11.76 16.74
CA TRP A 98 -9.71 -10.31 16.58
C TRP A 98 -9.80 -9.44 17.85
N ARG A 99 -8.68 -8.81 18.27
CA ARG A 99 -8.59 -7.34 18.44
C ARG A 99 -7.20 -6.84 18.83
N TRP A 100 -6.77 -5.76 18.18
CA TRP A 100 -5.69 -4.86 18.62
C TRP A 100 -6.11 -4.10 19.89
N PRO A 101 -5.26 -4.06 20.94
CA PRO A 101 -4.59 -2.79 21.32
C PRO A 101 -3.15 -2.97 21.90
N GLY A 102 -2.27 -2.01 21.66
CA GLY A 102 -1.13 -1.71 22.57
C GLY A 102 0.27 -2.25 22.24
N THR A 103 1.09 -1.39 21.62
CA THR A 103 2.50 -1.03 21.95
C THR A 103 3.70 -2.01 21.95
N VAL A 104 4.76 -1.55 21.23
CA VAL A 104 6.24 -1.61 21.42
C VAL A 104 7.09 -2.87 21.07
N THR A 105 7.89 -2.70 20.01
CA THR A 105 9.35 -2.95 19.74
C THR A 105 10.06 -4.23 20.25
N SER A 106 10.77 -4.94 19.35
CA SER A 106 12.25 -4.92 19.23
C SER A 106 12.83 -6.09 18.42
N SER A 107 13.78 -5.75 17.53
CA SER A 107 15.01 -6.45 17.11
C SER A 107 15.14 -7.98 17.14
N ALA A 108 15.59 -8.54 16.02
CA ALA A 108 16.93 -9.12 15.89
C ALA A 108 17.40 -8.99 14.44
#